data_AF-A0A5C6CXL7-F1
#
_entry.id   AF-A0A5C6CXL7-F1
#
_cell.length_a   1.000
_cell.length_b   1.000
_cell.length_c   1.000
_cell.angle_alpha   90.00
_cell.angle_beta   90.00
_cell.angle_gamma   90.00
#
_symmetry.space_group_name_H-M   'P 1'
#
loop_
_entity.id
_entity.type
_entity.pdbx_description
1 polymer ?
#
loop_
_entity_poly.entity_id
_entity_poly.type
_entity_poly.pdbx_seq_one_letter_code
_entity_poly.pdbx_strand_id
1 'polypeptide(L)'
;MPNKNDSNKFGWINWLFSGAAASSWLGETGLFVARVYLGITICRAGASKFPTVSWFQDQVVGLGFPLPEIMAFLASASEFVGGALLALGLCTRPAAFFAGLTMGVASFVFHKNSLGEMHIAQMYFWMLVLFTMMGGGRISLDALFRRRDNAASSSAPPAAGLAPMALVFPVLLVGIALRWEMQAPPPQVDPDAKVEEISLAGSFNSWNLNTDLMTQNAEELWQTTFDVDAAGEVEFKFVVNSDWRSNLGDSDQIEVGLPASGVAELDDGNNSTNNIRAFLPEAGSYAVTLDLKNLTYRVEARAAAVK
;
A
#
# COMPACT_ATOMS: atom_id res chain seq x y z
N MET A 1 -4.46 -65.63 -5.44
CA MET A 1 -5.55 -64.69 -5.10
C MET A 1 -4.93 -63.51 -4.37
N PRO A 2 -4.97 -62.27 -4.90
CA PRO A 2 -4.42 -61.11 -4.20
C PRO A 2 -5.34 -60.75 -3.03
N ASN A 3 -4.74 -60.50 -1.87
CA ASN A 3 -5.41 -60.24 -0.61
C ASN A 3 -6.22 -58.93 -0.66
N LYS A 4 -7.48 -58.98 -0.19
CA LYS A 4 -8.52 -57.95 -0.38
C LYS A 4 -8.64 -56.99 0.81
N ASN A 5 -7.57 -56.75 1.57
CA ASN A 5 -7.65 -56.15 2.92
C ASN A 5 -6.71 -54.96 3.22
N ASP A 6 -6.27 -54.18 2.24
CA ASP A 6 -5.51 -52.93 2.48
C ASP A 6 -6.18 -51.68 1.88
N SER A 7 -7.52 -51.66 1.73
CA SER A 7 -8.24 -50.56 1.08
C SER A 7 -8.49 -49.32 1.95
N ASN A 8 -7.98 -49.23 3.18
CA ASN A 8 -8.29 -48.12 4.13
C ASN A 8 -7.06 -47.49 4.82
N LYS A 9 -5.90 -47.42 4.15
CA LYS A 9 -4.75 -46.60 4.63
C LYS A 9 -4.64 -45.25 3.91
N PHE A 10 -5.76 -44.72 3.42
CA PHE A 10 -5.85 -43.41 2.78
C PHE A 10 -6.82 -42.54 3.58
N GLY A 11 -6.35 -41.40 4.07
CA GLY A 11 -7.24 -40.47 4.77
C GLY A 11 -6.66 -39.07 4.89
N TRP A 12 -5.83 -38.84 5.91
CA TRP A 12 -5.45 -37.48 6.28
C TRP A 12 -3.94 -37.20 6.19
N ILE A 13 -3.05 -38.15 6.50
CA ILE A 13 -1.58 -37.95 6.42
C ILE A 13 -1.15 -37.68 4.99
N ASN A 14 -1.55 -38.53 4.04
CA ASN A 14 -1.26 -38.30 2.62
C ASN A 14 -1.93 -37.02 2.11
N TRP A 15 -3.11 -36.66 2.61
CA TRP A 15 -3.74 -35.38 2.23
C TRP A 15 -2.98 -34.18 2.79
N LEU A 16 -2.48 -34.25 4.03
CA LEU A 16 -1.76 -33.19 4.72
C LEU A 16 -0.34 -32.96 4.18
N PHE A 17 0.33 -34.04 3.76
CA PHE A 17 1.73 -34.00 3.30
C PHE A 17 1.90 -34.21 1.78
N SER A 18 0.83 -34.40 1.00
CA SER A 18 0.91 -34.43 -0.46
C SER A 18 0.77 -33.03 -1.06
N GLY A 19 1.62 -32.71 -2.03
CA GLY A 19 1.45 -31.53 -2.85
C GLY A 19 0.40 -31.79 -3.93
N ALA A 20 -0.65 -30.97 -3.97
CA ALA A 20 -1.54 -30.93 -5.12
C ALA A 20 -0.75 -30.45 -6.34
N ALA A 21 -0.70 -31.24 -7.42
CA ALA A 21 -0.11 -30.77 -8.67
C ALA A 21 -0.86 -29.51 -9.15
N ALA A 22 -0.16 -28.54 -9.72
CA ALA A 22 -0.77 -27.28 -10.19
C ALA A 22 -1.92 -27.50 -11.20
N SER A 23 -1.92 -28.63 -11.91
CA SER A 23 -2.96 -29.06 -12.85
C SER A 23 -4.14 -29.80 -12.22
N SER A 24 -4.09 -30.10 -10.92
CA SER A 24 -5.18 -30.75 -10.19
C SER A 24 -6.32 -29.76 -9.93
N TRP A 25 -7.55 -30.25 -9.84
CA TRP A 25 -8.72 -29.42 -9.57
C TRP A 25 -8.58 -28.57 -8.29
N LEU A 26 -7.95 -29.12 -7.25
CA LEU A 26 -7.70 -28.41 -6.00
C LEU A 26 -6.69 -27.27 -6.18
N GLY A 27 -5.59 -27.51 -6.90
CA GLY A 27 -4.60 -26.47 -7.21
C GLY A 27 -5.18 -25.34 -8.04
N GLU A 28 -5.98 -25.67 -9.06
CA GLU A 28 -6.65 -24.69 -9.92
C GLU A 28 -7.70 -23.86 -9.16
N THR A 29 -8.44 -24.48 -8.24
CA THR A 29 -9.41 -23.79 -7.38
C THR A 29 -8.69 -22.87 -6.37
N GLY A 30 -7.59 -23.34 -5.77
CA GLY A 30 -6.76 -22.54 -4.86
C GLY A 30 -6.18 -21.32 -5.57
N LEU A 31 -5.63 -21.50 -6.76
CA LEU A 31 -5.16 -20.40 -7.63
C LEU A 31 -6.28 -19.41 -7.95
N PHE A 32 -7.48 -19.89 -8.29
CA PHE A 32 -8.62 -19.04 -8.58
C PHE A 32 -9.03 -18.18 -7.38
N VAL A 33 -9.20 -18.79 -6.20
CA VAL A 33 -9.62 -18.07 -4.99
C VAL A 33 -8.58 -17.03 -4.59
N ALA A 34 -7.29 -17.43 -4.56
CA ALA A 34 -6.20 -16.51 -4.25
C ALA A 34 -6.15 -15.34 -5.25
N ARG A 35 -6.33 -15.62 -6.55
CA ARG A 35 -6.31 -14.59 -7.60
C ARG A 35 -7.45 -13.58 -7.45
N VAL A 36 -8.67 -14.06 -7.23
CA VAL A 36 -9.84 -13.19 -7.07
C VAL A 36 -9.69 -12.31 -5.84
N TYR A 37 -9.34 -12.90 -4.69
CA TYR A 37 -9.13 -12.14 -3.46
C TYR A 37 -8.03 -11.09 -3.63
N LEU A 38 -6.87 -11.49 -4.13
CA LEU A 38 -5.72 -10.61 -4.36
C LEU A 38 -6.07 -9.46 -5.31
N GLY A 39 -6.69 -9.77 -6.45
CA GLY A 39 -7.08 -8.79 -7.45
C GLY A 39 -8.13 -7.79 -6.94
N ILE A 40 -9.14 -8.25 -6.21
CA ILE A 40 -10.15 -7.36 -5.60
C ILE A 40 -9.50 -6.43 -4.57
N THR A 41 -8.62 -6.95 -3.71
CA THR A 41 -7.98 -6.15 -2.66
C THR A 41 -7.09 -5.07 -3.24
N ILE A 42 -6.25 -5.40 -4.23
CA ILE A 42 -5.39 -4.43 -4.91
C ILE A 42 -6.22 -3.41 -5.70
N CYS A 43 -7.29 -3.86 -6.36
CA CYS A 43 -8.22 -2.97 -7.07
C CYS A 43 -8.84 -1.95 -6.12
N ARG A 44 -9.29 -2.38 -4.93
CA ARG A 44 -9.83 -1.49 -3.90
C ARG A 44 -8.79 -0.49 -3.39
N ALA A 45 -7.53 -0.91 -3.24
CA ALA A 45 -6.45 0.00 -2.86
C ALA A 45 -6.18 1.09 -3.91
N GLY A 46 -6.27 0.74 -5.20
CA GLY A 46 -6.13 1.70 -6.29
C GLY A 46 -7.36 2.59 -6.54
N ALA A 47 -8.53 2.22 -6.02
CA ALA A 47 -9.79 2.92 -6.32
C ALA A 47 -9.84 4.36 -5.80
N SER A 48 -9.18 4.65 -4.66
CA SER A 48 -9.04 6.02 -4.15
C SER A 48 -7.92 6.81 -4.83
N LYS A 49 -7.06 6.12 -5.60
CA LYS A 49 -5.89 6.71 -6.24
C LYS A 49 -6.10 6.97 -7.73
N PHE A 50 -6.94 6.22 -8.45
CA PHE A 50 -7.07 6.30 -9.91
C PHE A 50 -8.17 7.29 -10.36
N PRO A 51 -7.97 8.14 -11.40
CA PRO A 51 -6.84 8.21 -12.35
C PRO A 51 -5.62 9.04 -11.91
N THR A 52 -5.36 9.15 -10.62
CA THR A 52 -4.28 9.91 -9.91
C THR A 52 -4.83 11.17 -9.26
N VAL A 53 -4.51 11.32 -7.97
CA VAL A 53 -4.90 12.43 -7.09
C VAL A 53 -3.63 13.13 -6.58
N SER A 54 -3.72 14.42 -6.26
CA SER A 54 -2.56 15.27 -5.94
C SER A 54 -1.66 14.69 -4.85
N TRP A 55 -2.23 14.27 -3.72
CA TRP A 55 -1.45 13.72 -2.61
C TRP A 55 -0.63 12.48 -3.01
N PHE A 56 -1.12 11.67 -3.94
CA PHE A 56 -0.40 10.48 -4.41
C PHE A 56 0.71 10.87 -5.38
N GLN A 57 0.53 11.93 -6.18
CA GLN A 57 1.61 12.49 -6.98
C GLN A 57 2.72 13.02 -6.07
N ASP A 58 2.37 13.78 -5.04
CA ASP A 58 3.33 14.36 -4.10
C ASP A 58 4.16 13.27 -3.40
N GLN A 59 3.52 12.16 -3.01
CA GLN A 59 4.20 10.98 -2.47
C GLN A 59 5.22 10.40 -3.47
N VAL A 60 4.85 10.26 -4.75
CA VAL A 60 5.75 9.74 -5.80
C VAL A 60 6.89 10.72 -6.10
N VAL A 61 6.65 12.04 -5.99
CA VAL A 61 7.72 13.04 -6.08
C VAL A 61 8.69 12.91 -4.89
N GLY A 62 8.18 12.67 -3.68
CA GLY A 62 9.00 12.42 -2.47
C GLY A 62 9.97 11.25 -2.65
N LEU A 63 9.55 10.21 -3.36
CA LEU A 63 10.38 9.04 -3.72
C LEU A 63 11.48 9.33 -4.77
N GLY A 64 11.52 10.53 -5.37
CA GLY A 64 12.55 10.90 -6.33
C GLY A 64 12.43 10.25 -7.72
N PHE A 65 11.24 9.74 -8.09
CA PHE A 65 11.04 9.12 -9.41
C PHE A 65 11.14 10.13 -10.57
N PRO A 66 11.75 9.75 -11.70
CA PRO A 66 11.66 10.55 -12.92
C PRO A 66 10.22 10.56 -13.44
N LEU A 67 9.73 11.74 -13.83
CA LEU A 67 8.36 11.95 -14.36
C LEU A 67 7.26 11.48 -13.37
N PRO A 68 7.16 12.12 -12.20
CA PRO A 68 6.32 11.66 -11.08
C PRO A 68 4.82 11.57 -11.42
N GLU A 69 4.29 12.47 -12.24
CA GLU A 69 2.91 12.41 -12.70
C GLU A 69 2.59 11.13 -13.47
N ILE A 70 3.49 10.73 -14.38
CA ILE A 70 3.35 9.51 -15.18
C ILE A 70 3.50 8.29 -14.29
N MET A 71 4.48 8.30 -13.38
CA MET A 71 4.71 7.18 -12.46
C MET A 71 3.55 6.97 -11.50
N ALA A 72 2.98 8.04 -10.96
CA ALA A 72 1.79 8.00 -10.11
C ALA A 72 0.56 7.50 -10.90
N PHE A 73 0.41 7.91 -12.15
CA PHE A 73 -0.62 7.35 -13.04
C PHE A 73 -0.45 5.86 -13.29
N LEU A 74 0.76 5.42 -13.67
CA LEU A 74 1.03 4.01 -13.91
C LEU A 74 0.85 3.17 -12.65
N ALA A 75 1.28 3.68 -11.50
CA ALA A 75 1.11 3.01 -10.22
C ALA A 75 -0.37 2.85 -9.86
N SER A 76 -1.14 3.94 -9.85
CA SER A 76 -2.58 3.89 -9.54
C SER A 76 -3.38 3.06 -10.55
N ALA A 77 -3.04 3.13 -11.84
CA ALA A 77 -3.65 2.31 -12.89
C ALA A 77 -3.34 0.82 -12.71
N SER A 78 -2.09 0.48 -12.35
CA SER A 78 -1.71 -0.91 -12.11
C SER A 78 -2.40 -1.50 -10.88
N GLU A 79 -2.68 -0.68 -9.85
CA GLU A 79 -3.46 -1.13 -8.69
C GLU A 79 -4.93 -1.30 -9.07
N PHE A 80 -5.57 -0.27 -9.62
CA PHE A 80 -7.00 -0.29 -9.91
C PHE A 80 -7.35 -1.22 -11.10
N VAL A 81 -6.86 -0.88 -12.29
CA VAL A 81 -7.14 -1.62 -13.53
C VAL A 81 -6.42 -2.96 -13.51
N GLY A 82 -5.15 -2.99 -13.10
CA GLY A 82 -4.39 -4.23 -13.00
C GLY A 82 -4.96 -5.20 -11.95
N GLY A 83 -5.43 -4.71 -10.80
CA GLY A 83 -6.14 -5.52 -9.82
C GLY A 83 -7.44 -6.12 -10.36
N ALA A 84 -8.25 -5.33 -11.09
CA ALA A 84 -9.47 -5.83 -11.72
C ALA A 84 -9.19 -6.91 -12.78
N LEU A 85 -8.20 -6.67 -13.64
CA LEU A 85 -7.73 -7.64 -14.65
C LEU A 85 -7.23 -8.93 -14.00
N LEU A 86 -6.45 -8.81 -12.92
CA LEU A 86 -5.96 -9.93 -12.14
C LEU A 86 -7.13 -10.75 -11.57
N ALA A 87 -8.12 -10.13 -10.93
CA ALA A 87 -9.27 -10.84 -10.35
C ALA A 87 -10.01 -11.68 -11.40
N LEU A 88 -10.30 -11.07 -12.56
CA LEU A 88 -10.93 -11.74 -13.69
C LEU A 88 -10.04 -12.83 -14.33
N GLY A 89 -8.73 -12.75 -14.11
CA GLY A 89 -7.75 -13.60 -14.76
C GLY A 89 -7.61 -13.28 -16.24
N LEU A 90 -7.62 -11.99 -16.58
CA LEU A 90 -7.39 -11.47 -17.93
C LEU A 90 -6.04 -10.76 -17.97
N CYS A 91 -5.16 -11.12 -18.92
CA CYS A 91 -3.78 -10.66 -18.97
C CYS A 91 -3.08 -10.85 -17.61
N THR A 92 -3.30 -11.99 -16.97
CA THR A 92 -2.93 -12.22 -15.56
C THR A 92 -1.46 -11.95 -15.28
N ARG A 93 -0.57 -12.34 -16.20
CA ARG A 93 0.87 -12.17 -16.04
C ARG A 93 1.30 -10.69 -16.08
N PRO A 94 0.99 -9.92 -17.14
CA PRO A 94 1.23 -8.47 -17.12
C PRO A 94 0.58 -7.75 -15.94
N ALA A 95 -0.68 -8.07 -15.62
CA ALA A 95 -1.41 -7.45 -14.52
C ALA A 95 -0.71 -7.68 -13.17
N ALA A 96 -0.35 -8.94 -12.87
CA ALA A 96 0.36 -9.29 -11.66
C ALA A 96 1.78 -8.70 -11.62
N PHE A 97 2.46 -8.61 -12.76
CA PHE A 97 3.81 -8.04 -12.83
C PHE A 97 3.81 -6.56 -12.48
N PHE A 98 2.96 -5.75 -13.11
CA PHE A 98 2.92 -4.31 -12.84
C PHE A 98 2.40 -3.99 -11.43
N ALA A 99 1.35 -4.67 -10.97
CA ALA A 99 0.92 -4.55 -9.56
C ALA A 99 2.00 -5.05 -8.59
N GLY A 100 2.78 -6.06 -8.98
CA GLY A 100 3.93 -6.54 -8.21
C GLY A 100 5.00 -5.46 -8.10
N LEU A 101 5.30 -4.72 -9.17
CA LEU A 101 6.25 -3.62 -9.12
C LEU A 101 5.80 -2.53 -8.12
N THR A 102 4.52 -2.15 -8.09
CA THR A 102 4.04 -1.14 -7.14
C THR A 102 4.11 -1.63 -5.70
N MET A 103 3.72 -2.87 -5.42
CA MET A 103 3.84 -3.45 -4.08
C MET A 103 5.31 -3.64 -3.65
N GLY A 104 6.20 -3.94 -4.60
CA GLY A 104 7.65 -4.01 -4.36
C GLY A 104 8.25 -2.66 -4.01
N VAL A 105 7.94 -1.61 -4.78
CA VAL A 105 8.35 -0.23 -4.48
C VAL A 105 7.78 0.22 -3.14
N ALA A 106 6.49 -0.01 -2.89
CA ALA A 106 5.86 0.32 -1.61
C ALA A 106 6.57 -0.39 -0.44
N SER A 107 6.89 -1.67 -0.57
CA SER A 107 7.52 -2.43 0.51
C SER A 107 8.98 -2.05 0.75
N PHE A 108 9.80 -2.04 -0.30
CA PHE A 108 11.26 -1.97 -0.18
C PHE A 108 11.82 -0.56 -0.31
N VAL A 109 11.12 0.34 -1.00
CA VAL A 109 11.59 1.71 -1.23
C VAL A 109 10.87 2.68 -0.30
N PHE A 110 9.54 2.67 -0.30
CA PHE A 110 8.75 3.59 0.53
C PHE A 110 8.83 3.23 2.01
N HIS A 111 8.52 1.98 2.38
CA HIS A 111 8.59 1.54 3.77
C HIS A 111 9.97 1.01 4.20
N LYS A 112 10.95 0.90 3.27
CA LYS A 112 12.32 0.43 3.56
C LYS A 112 12.40 -0.92 4.30
N ASN A 113 11.38 -1.79 4.16
CA ASN A 113 11.33 -3.06 4.88
C ASN A 113 12.41 -4.02 4.36
N SER A 114 13.01 -4.80 5.26
CA SER A 114 13.89 -5.90 4.87
C SER A 114 13.09 -7.15 4.41
N LEU A 115 13.75 -8.05 3.67
CA LEU A 115 13.12 -9.26 3.13
C LEU A 115 12.51 -10.21 4.19
N GLY A 116 12.88 -10.07 5.47
CA GLY A 116 12.38 -10.88 6.57
C GLY A 116 11.25 -10.26 7.37
N GLU A 117 10.89 -9.01 7.12
CA GLU A 117 9.88 -8.29 7.90
C GLU A 117 8.45 -8.67 7.54
N MET A 118 7.57 -8.54 8.53
CA MET A 118 6.15 -8.85 8.40
C MET A 118 5.36 -7.61 7.96
N HIS A 119 5.56 -7.18 6.71
CA HIS A 119 4.84 -6.05 6.14
C HIS A 119 3.76 -6.48 5.14
N ILE A 120 2.61 -5.79 5.13
CA ILE A 120 1.47 -6.17 4.30
C ILE A 120 1.77 -6.03 2.79
N ALA A 121 2.47 -4.97 2.38
CA ALA A 121 2.87 -4.77 0.98
C ALA A 121 3.83 -5.87 0.50
N GLN A 122 4.68 -6.37 1.39
CA GLN A 122 5.61 -7.47 1.10
C GLN A 122 4.87 -8.79 0.83
N MET A 123 3.81 -9.06 1.59
CA MET A 123 2.97 -10.24 1.37
C MET A 123 2.26 -10.18 0.01
N TYR A 124 1.73 -9.02 -0.36
CA TYR A 124 1.14 -8.81 -1.68
C TYR A 124 2.17 -8.95 -2.80
N PHE A 125 3.36 -8.38 -2.63
CA PHE A 125 4.47 -8.52 -3.58
C PHE A 125 4.77 -9.99 -3.89
N TRP A 126 4.98 -10.83 -2.88
CA TRP A 126 5.32 -12.24 -3.11
C TRP A 126 4.18 -13.06 -3.73
N MET A 127 2.92 -12.77 -3.39
CA MET A 127 1.78 -13.38 -4.06
C MET A 127 1.70 -12.97 -5.54
N LEU A 128 2.01 -11.72 -5.87
CA LEU A 128 2.01 -11.21 -7.24
C LEU A 128 3.17 -11.77 -8.07
N VAL A 129 4.35 -12.00 -7.47
CA VAL A 129 5.45 -12.74 -8.09
C VAL A 129 4.98 -14.14 -8.48
N LEU A 130 4.27 -14.83 -7.58
CA LEU A 130 3.70 -16.15 -7.86
C LEU A 130 2.74 -16.13 -9.06
N PHE A 131 1.83 -15.14 -9.17
CA PHE A 131 0.92 -15.02 -10.31
C PHE A 131 1.60 -14.56 -11.60
N THR A 132 2.70 -13.81 -11.51
CA THR A 132 3.54 -13.46 -12.66
C THR A 132 4.15 -14.72 -13.28
N MET A 133 4.62 -15.65 -12.44
CA MET A 133 5.23 -16.90 -12.89
C MET A 133 4.18 -17.92 -13.34
N MET A 134 3.21 -18.24 -12.48
CA MET A 134 2.20 -19.28 -12.74
C MET A 134 1.12 -18.85 -13.73
N GLY A 135 0.79 -17.55 -13.80
CA GLY A 135 -0.34 -17.03 -14.57
C GLY A 135 -1.70 -17.33 -13.92
N GLY A 136 -2.78 -17.16 -14.69
CA GLY A 136 -4.15 -17.22 -14.16
C GLY A 136 -4.73 -18.61 -13.90
N GLY A 137 -4.06 -19.70 -14.27
CA GLY A 137 -4.64 -21.05 -14.18
C GLY A 137 -5.79 -21.30 -15.18
N ARG A 138 -6.44 -22.47 -15.10
CA ARG A 138 -7.53 -22.92 -16.00
C ARG A 138 -8.85 -22.21 -15.74
N ILE A 139 -9.08 -21.74 -14.52
CA ILE A 139 -10.28 -21.00 -14.11
C ILE A 139 -9.99 -19.50 -14.27
N SER A 140 -9.75 -19.05 -15.51
CA SER A 140 -9.39 -17.67 -15.85
C SER A 140 -9.95 -17.29 -17.22
N LEU A 141 -10.12 -15.98 -17.47
CA LEU A 141 -10.43 -15.50 -18.82
C LEU A 141 -9.28 -15.79 -19.81
N ASP A 142 -8.03 -15.75 -19.36
CA ASP A 142 -6.85 -16.13 -20.15
C ASP A 142 -6.93 -17.57 -20.68
N ALA A 143 -7.50 -18.49 -19.88
CA ALA A 143 -7.71 -19.87 -20.30
C ALA A 143 -8.90 -19.98 -21.27
N LEU A 144 -9.96 -19.19 -21.08
CA LEU A 144 -11.11 -19.16 -21.98
C LEU A 144 -10.71 -18.71 -23.38
N PHE A 145 -9.93 -17.63 -23.51
CA PHE A 145 -9.45 -17.14 -24.80
C PHE A 145 -8.54 -18.15 -25.52
N ARG A 146 -7.60 -18.79 -24.81
CA ARG A 146 -6.73 -19.83 -25.39
C ARG A 146 -7.50 -21.06 -25.90
N ARG A 147 -8.57 -21.47 -25.22
CA ARG A 147 -9.41 -22.60 -25.67
C ARG A 147 -10.15 -22.27 -26.95
N ARG A 148 -10.62 -21.03 -27.10
CA ARG A 148 -11.29 -20.55 -28.32
C ARG A 148 -10.35 -20.55 -29.52
N ASP A 149 -9.12 -20.06 -29.34
CA ASP A 149 -8.14 -19.99 -30.41
C ASP A 149 -7.64 -21.39 -30.84
N ASN A 150 -7.47 -22.32 -29.88
CA ASN A 150 -7.12 -23.71 -30.19
C ASN A 150 -8.26 -24.47 -30.90
N ALA A 151 -9.52 -24.17 -30.60
CA ALA A 151 -10.66 -24.71 -31.33
C ALA A 151 -10.69 -24.17 -32.77
N ALA A 152 -10.38 -22.88 -32.96
CA ALA A 152 -10.31 -22.23 -34.28
C ALA A 152 -9.09 -22.65 -35.11
N SER A 153 -7.94 -22.96 -34.49
CA SER A 153 -6.71 -23.35 -35.17
C SER A 153 -6.58 -24.84 -35.49
N SER A 154 -7.48 -25.68 -34.95
CA SER A 154 -7.57 -27.12 -35.29
C SER A 154 -7.88 -27.40 -36.79
N SER A 155 -8.14 -26.36 -37.59
CA SER A 155 -8.28 -26.40 -39.05
C SER A 155 -7.08 -25.86 -39.85
N ALA A 156 -5.95 -25.49 -39.22
CA ALA A 156 -4.78 -24.93 -39.91
C ALA A 156 -3.45 -25.55 -39.40
N PRO A 157 -2.42 -25.72 -40.24
CA PRO A 157 -1.15 -26.30 -39.81
C PRO A 157 -0.38 -25.36 -38.87
N PRO A 158 0.46 -25.91 -37.97
CA PRO A 158 1.10 -25.13 -36.92
C PRO A 158 2.19 -24.22 -37.52
N ALA A 159 2.02 -22.90 -37.34
CA ALA A 159 3.10 -21.95 -37.55
C ALA A 159 4.10 -22.06 -36.37
N ALA A 160 5.39 -22.18 -36.71
CA ALA A 160 6.48 -22.30 -35.74
C ALA A 160 6.50 -21.09 -34.79
N GLY A 161 6.31 -21.35 -33.49
CA GLY A 161 6.29 -20.33 -32.45
C GLY A 161 7.68 -19.82 -32.11
N LEU A 162 7.85 -18.50 -32.16
CA LEU A 162 8.95 -17.81 -31.48
C LEU A 162 8.81 -18.05 -29.97
N ALA A 163 9.83 -18.67 -29.37
CA ALA A 163 9.93 -18.78 -27.92
C ALA A 163 10.01 -17.37 -27.32
N PRO A 164 9.17 -17.00 -26.33
CA PRO A 164 9.41 -15.77 -25.59
C PRO A 164 10.62 -16.02 -24.69
N MET A 165 11.75 -15.40 -25.03
CA MET A 165 12.84 -15.09 -24.10
C MET A 165 12.24 -14.39 -22.89
N ALA A 166 11.99 -15.12 -21.82
CA ALA A 166 11.48 -14.57 -20.57
C ALA A 166 12.02 -15.41 -19.43
N LEU A 167 13.15 -14.99 -18.83
CA LEU A 167 13.54 -15.28 -17.44
C LEU A 167 14.94 -14.75 -17.06
N VAL A 168 15.30 -13.52 -17.46
CA VAL A 168 16.51 -12.86 -16.88
C VAL A 168 16.26 -11.40 -16.47
N PHE A 169 15.20 -10.76 -16.98
CA PHE A 169 14.97 -9.33 -16.75
C PHE A 169 14.28 -8.90 -15.43
N PRO A 170 13.50 -9.74 -14.68
CA PRO A 170 12.87 -9.26 -13.45
C PRO A 170 13.86 -9.10 -12.28
N VAL A 171 14.92 -9.91 -12.24
CA VAL A 171 15.95 -9.84 -11.18
C VAL A 171 16.91 -8.66 -11.42
N LEU A 172 17.09 -8.26 -12.69
CA LEU A 172 18.00 -7.18 -13.05
C LEU A 172 17.39 -5.79 -12.80
N LEU A 173 16.06 -5.63 -12.91
CA LEU A 173 15.40 -4.34 -12.61
C LEU A 173 15.29 -4.08 -11.10
N VAL A 174 15.11 -5.12 -10.28
CA VAL A 174 15.29 -5.01 -8.82
C VAL A 174 16.76 -4.72 -8.49
N GLY A 175 17.71 -5.30 -9.20
CA GLY A 175 19.14 -5.00 -9.05
C GLY A 175 19.59 -3.62 -9.54
N ILE A 176 18.86 -2.98 -10.46
CA ILE A 176 19.12 -1.60 -10.92
C ILE A 176 18.44 -0.58 -10.00
N ALA A 177 17.25 -0.90 -9.46
CA ALA A 177 16.63 -0.12 -8.40
C ALA A 177 17.47 -0.15 -7.11
N LEU A 178 17.98 -1.32 -6.72
CA LEU A 178 18.94 -1.49 -5.61
C LEU A 178 20.31 -0.85 -5.87
N ARG A 179 20.66 -0.55 -7.13
CA ARG A 179 21.89 0.19 -7.48
C ARG A 179 21.70 1.71 -7.56
N TRP A 180 20.48 2.20 -7.35
CA TRP A 180 20.18 3.62 -7.23
C TRP A 180 19.96 4.05 -5.76
N GLU A 181 20.24 3.16 -4.82
CA GLU A 181 20.23 3.36 -3.36
C GLU A 181 21.52 4.03 -2.82
N MET A 182 22.33 4.72 -3.64
CA MET A 182 23.57 5.37 -3.14
C MET A 182 23.86 6.79 -3.64
N GLN A 183 22.97 7.47 -4.38
CA GLN A 183 23.31 8.81 -4.86
C GLN A 183 22.17 9.83 -4.98
N ALA A 184 21.09 9.67 -4.23
CA ALA A 184 20.27 10.81 -3.84
C ALA A 184 20.51 11.04 -2.34
N PRO A 185 21.15 12.14 -1.91
CA PRO A 185 21.10 12.50 -0.51
C PRO A 185 19.61 12.61 -0.12
N PRO A 186 19.20 12.10 1.06
CA PRO A 186 17.83 12.28 1.52
C PRO A 186 17.49 13.76 1.43
N PRO A 187 16.27 14.14 0.98
CA PRO A 187 15.87 15.54 0.95
C PRO A 187 16.17 16.13 2.34
N GLN A 188 17.19 16.97 2.40
CA GLN A 188 17.61 17.56 3.65
C GLN A 188 16.51 18.57 3.98
N VAL A 189 15.68 18.24 4.97
CA VAL A 189 14.87 19.23 5.68
C VAL A 189 15.87 20.29 6.14
N ASP A 190 15.78 21.50 5.60
CA ASP A 190 16.56 22.62 6.10
C ASP A 190 16.14 22.82 7.56
N PRO A 191 17.01 22.54 8.55
CA PRO A 191 16.66 22.68 9.97
C PRO A 191 16.35 24.14 10.33
N ASP A 192 16.74 25.07 9.46
CA ASP A 192 16.52 26.51 9.58
C ASP A 192 15.37 26.99 8.67
N ALA A 193 14.63 26.09 8.02
CA ALA A 193 13.43 26.44 7.27
C ALA A 193 12.44 27.12 8.22
N LYS A 194 12.21 28.41 7.97
CA LYS A 194 11.27 29.19 8.75
C LYS A 194 9.88 28.53 8.67
N VAL A 195 9.35 28.13 9.82
CA VAL A 195 7.97 27.64 9.93
C VAL A 195 7.04 28.84 9.78
N GLU A 196 6.37 28.93 8.63
CA GLU A 196 5.41 29.99 8.33
C GLU A 196 3.99 29.55 8.67
N GLU A 197 3.68 28.27 8.48
CA GLU A 197 2.38 27.69 8.77
C GLU A 197 2.49 26.22 9.18
N ILE A 198 1.52 25.77 9.98
CA ILE A 198 1.30 24.36 10.28
C ILE A 198 -0.16 24.04 10.01
N SER A 199 -0.40 23.00 9.22
CA SER A 199 -1.72 22.46 8.93
C SER A 199 -1.95 21.19 9.74
N LEU A 200 -3.12 21.05 10.34
CA LEU A 200 -3.56 19.78 10.90
C LEU A 200 -4.32 19.01 9.82
N ALA A 201 -3.77 17.89 9.36
CA ALA A 201 -4.38 17.09 8.29
C ALA A 201 -4.72 15.70 8.82
N GLY A 202 -5.97 15.28 8.66
CA GLY A 202 -6.40 14.00 9.21
C GLY A 202 -7.70 13.45 8.63
N SER A 203 -8.09 12.30 9.15
CA SER A 203 -9.31 11.57 8.78
C SER A 203 -10.60 12.41 8.89
N PHE A 204 -10.68 13.36 9.83
CA PHE A 204 -11.84 14.24 10.05
C PHE A 204 -11.97 15.36 9.01
N ASN A 205 -10.91 15.72 8.31
CA ASN A 205 -10.92 16.77 7.28
C ASN A 205 -10.53 16.28 5.89
N SER A 206 -10.55 14.96 5.68
CA SER A 206 -10.11 14.32 4.43
C SER A 206 -8.65 14.65 4.05
N TRP A 207 -7.78 14.83 5.04
CA TRP A 207 -6.37 15.16 4.87
C TRP A 207 -6.14 16.50 4.13
N ASN A 208 -7.05 17.45 4.30
CA ASN A 208 -6.99 18.76 3.64
C ASN A 208 -6.12 19.74 4.43
N LEU A 209 -5.10 20.32 3.79
CA LEU A 209 -4.18 21.26 4.42
C LEU A 209 -4.81 22.63 4.70
N ASN A 210 -5.91 22.97 4.03
CA ASN A 210 -6.47 24.33 4.08
C ASN A 210 -7.63 24.48 5.06
N THR A 211 -8.06 23.40 5.73
CA THR A 211 -9.24 23.44 6.60
C THR A 211 -8.89 23.79 8.04
N ASP A 212 -7.89 23.13 8.62
CA ASP A 212 -7.56 23.20 10.04
C ASP A 212 -6.13 23.74 10.22
N LEU A 213 -5.94 24.99 9.84
CA LEU A 213 -4.69 25.71 10.02
C LEU A 213 -4.44 25.99 11.52
N MET A 214 -3.20 25.81 11.94
CA MET A 214 -2.78 26.10 13.31
C MET A 214 -2.33 27.55 13.45
N THR A 215 -2.55 28.09 14.64
CA THR A 215 -2.11 29.44 15.02
C THR A 215 -1.15 29.35 16.18
N GLN A 216 -0.12 30.20 16.19
CA GLN A 216 0.83 30.22 17.30
C GLN A 216 0.31 31.10 18.44
N ASN A 217 0.39 30.61 19.67
CA ASN A 217 0.02 31.37 20.87
C ASN A 217 1.22 32.16 21.45
N ALA A 218 1.00 32.87 22.56
CA ALA A 218 2.04 33.68 23.21
C ALA A 218 3.21 32.88 23.81
N GLU A 219 3.04 31.57 24.00
CA GLU A 219 4.04 30.63 24.50
C GLU A 219 4.75 29.87 23.38
N GLU A 220 4.61 30.34 22.13
CA GLU A 220 5.16 29.73 20.91
C GLU A 220 4.56 28.35 20.57
N LEU A 221 3.48 27.93 21.23
CA LEU A 221 2.77 26.69 20.92
C LEU A 221 1.83 26.89 19.75
N TRP A 222 1.84 25.94 18.81
CA TRP A 222 0.88 25.89 17.72
C TRP A 222 -0.40 25.23 18.22
N GLN A 223 -1.55 25.84 17.94
CA GLN A 223 -2.85 25.34 18.39
C GLN A 223 -3.91 25.48 17.29
N THR A 224 -4.80 24.49 17.23
CA THR A 224 -6.06 24.58 16.46
C THR A 224 -7.14 23.74 17.11
N THR A 225 -8.34 23.81 16.55
CA THR A 225 -9.46 22.95 16.93
C THR A 225 -10.00 22.25 15.71
N PHE A 226 -10.42 21.01 15.87
CA PHE A 226 -11.10 20.25 14.83
C PHE A 226 -12.35 19.59 15.41
N ASP A 227 -13.34 19.36 14.55
CA ASP A 227 -14.63 18.81 14.93
C ASP A 227 -14.77 17.36 14.42
N VAL A 228 -15.45 16.52 15.21
CA VAL A 228 -15.84 15.16 14.81
C VAL A 228 -17.31 14.91 15.06
N ASP A 229 -17.95 14.23 14.10
CA ASP A 229 -19.40 13.99 14.11
C ASP A 229 -19.83 12.77 14.95
N ALA A 230 -18.88 11.92 15.34
CA ALA A 230 -19.13 10.72 16.11
C ALA A 230 -17.90 10.32 16.94
N ALA A 231 -18.14 9.52 17.98
CA ALA A 231 -17.08 8.87 18.72
C ALA A 231 -16.27 7.93 17.82
N GLY A 232 -14.96 7.91 17.96
CA GLY A 232 -14.10 7.06 17.15
C GLY A 232 -12.62 7.41 17.26
N GLU A 233 -11.81 6.58 16.63
CA GLU A 233 -10.40 6.86 16.43
C GLU A 233 -10.21 7.75 15.20
N VAL A 234 -9.43 8.81 15.36
CA VAL A 234 -8.97 9.65 14.25
C VAL A 234 -7.48 9.49 14.06
N GLU A 235 -7.06 9.53 12.80
CA GLU A 235 -5.67 9.64 12.39
C GLU A 235 -5.38 11.05 11.88
N PHE A 236 -4.21 11.60 12.20
CA PHE A 236 -3.74 12.90 11.69
C PHE A 236 -2.21 13.03 11.66
N LYS A 237 -1.74 14.05 10.95
CA LYS A 237 -0.35 14.52 10.92
C LYS A 237 -0.31 16.05 10.95
N PHE A 238 0.81 16.61 11.41
CA PHE A 238 1.08 18.05 11.30
C PHE A 238 1.89 18.30 10.04
N VAL A 239 1.48 19.20 9.17
CA VAL A 239 2.19 19.50 7.91
C VAL A 239 2.73 20.91 7.97
N VAL A 240 4.04 21.05 7.79
CA VAL A 240 4.75 22.31 7.83
C VAL A 240 4.77 22.94 6.44
N ASN A 241 4.44 24.23 6.35
CA ASN A 241 4.52 25.02 5.12
C ASN A 241 3.78 24.41 3.91
N SER A 242 2.66 23.72 4.17
CA SER A 242 1.87 23.00 3.18
C SER A 242 2.67 22.00 2.31
N ASP A 243 3.81 21.52 2.81
CA ASP A 243 4.65 20.54 2.12
C ASP A 243 4.66 19.22 2.90
N TRP A 244 4.06 18.19 2.32
CA TRP A 244 4.07 16.85 2.89
C TRP A 244 5.48 16.27 3.09
N ARG A 245 6.51 16.84 2.46
CA ARG A 245 7.92 16.47 2.74
C ARG A 245 8.38 16.90 4.12
N SER A 246 7.71 17.88 4.72
CA SER A 246 7.98 18.36 6.07
C SER A 246 6.72 18.20 6.89
N ASN A 247 6.52 16.99 7.44
CA ASN A 247 5.39 16.68 8.28
C ASN A 247 5.86 16.05 9.59
N LEU A 248 5.00 16.03 10.61
CA LEU A 248 5.25 15.38 11.88
C LEU A 248 4.18 14.33 12.16
N GLY A 249 4.66 13.15 12.55
CA GLY A 249 3.88 12.00 12.99
C GLY A 249 4.37 11.46 14.34
N ASP A 250 4.05 10.22 14.67
CA ASP A 250 4.52 9.56 15.89
C ASP A 250 4.65 8.05 15.66
N SER A 251 5.88 7.54 15.62
CA SER A 251 6.15 6.13 15.30
C SER A 251 5.95 5.20 16.50
N ASP A 252 6.12 5.72 17.71
CA ASP A 252 6.17 4.97 18.97
C ASP A 252 4.98 5.32 19.89
N GLN A 253 3.88 5.82 19.32
CA GLN A 253 2.73 6.28 20.10
C GLN A 253 2.12 5.16 20.96
N ILE A 254 2.09 5.40 22.27
CA ILE A 254 1.52 4.48 23.27
C ILE A 254 0.10 4.93 23.68
N GLU A 255 -0.11 6.23 23.85
CA GLU A 255 -1.33 6.79 24.41
C GLU A 255 -2.25 7.35 23.32
N VAL A 256 -3.36 6.65 23.08
CA VAL A 256 -4.38 7.04 22.09
C VAL A 256 -5.61 7.67 22.76
N GLY A 257 -5.86 7.41 24.05
CA GLY A 257 -6.99 7.98 24.79
C GLY A 257 -6.74 9.40 25.28
N LEU A 258 -7.80 10.18 25.49
CA LEU A 258 -7.66 11.58 25.92
C LEU A 258 -7.19 11.74 27.38
N PRO A 259 -6.27 12.69 27.65
CA PRO A 259 -5.56 13.51 26.66
C PRO A 259 -4.53 12.66 25.91
N ALA A 260 -4.64 12.60 24.58
CA ALA A 260 -3.68 11.85 23.78
C ALA A 260 -2.45 12.72 23.61
N SER A 261 -1.27 12.22 23.96
CA SER A 261 -0.03 12.98 23.86
C SER A 261 1.14 12.08 23.50
N GLY A 262 2.17 12.68 22.92
CA GLY A 262 3.32 11.94 22.43
C GLY A 262 4.43 12.85 21.93
N VAL A 263 5.39 12.24 21.24
CA VAL A 263 6.52 12.92 20.63
C VAL A 263 6.22 13.10 19.14
N ALA A 264 6.24 14.35 18.69
CA ALA A 264 6.08 14.67 17.28
C ALA A 264 7.42 14.44 16.57
N GLU A 265 7.50 13.38 15.78
CA GLU A 265 8.70 13.06 15.00
C GLU A 265 8.62 13.70 13.62
N LEU A 266 9.67 14.41 13.23
CA LEU A 266 9.83 14.93 11.87
C LEU A 266 9.99 13.78 10.88
N ASP A 267 9.12 13.77 9.89
CA ASP A 267 9.18 12.90 8.73
C ASP A 267 10.29 13.39 7.79
N ASP A 268 11.13 12.49 7.29
CA ASP A 268 12.24 12.80 6.39
C ASP A 268 11.81 12.94 4.92
N GLY A 269 10.50 13.07 4.68
CA GLY A 269 9.89 13.16 3.37
C GLY A 269 9.65 11.80 2.70
N ASN A 270 9.92 10.69 3.39
CA ASN A 270 9.65 9.32 2.92
C ASN A 270 8.53 8.62 3.68
N ASN A 271 7.70 9.35 4.43
CA ASN A 271 6.69 8.77 5.29
C ASN A 271 7.29 7.86 6.37
N SER A 272 8.41 8.31 6.97
CA SER A 272 9.16 7.59 7.98
C SER A 272 8.45 7.50 9.32
N THR A 273 7.41 8.32 9.53
CA THR A 273 6.62 8.38 10.76
C THR A 273 5.20 7.89 10.53
N ASN A 274 4.62 7.24 11.54
CA ASN A 274 3.21 6.82 11.50
C ASN A 274 2.26 8.01 11.72
N ASN A 275 1.00 7.84 11.30
CA ASN A 275 -0.05 8.78 11.65
C ASN A 275 -0.27 8.78 13.16
N ILE A 276 -0.45 9.96 13.73
CA ILE A 276 -0.85 10.11 15.13
C ILE A 276 -2.32 9.69 15.25
N ARG A 277 -2.63 8.90 16.27
CA ARG A 277 -3.97 8.39 16.56
C ARG A 277 -4.54 9.02 17.82
N ALA A 278 -5.82 9.37 17.80
CA ALA A 278 -6.53 9.79 19.00
C ALA A 278 -7.93 9.17 19.04
N PHE A 279 -8.29 8.56 20.16
CA PHE A 279 -9.62 8.05 20.41
C PHE A 279 -10.47 9.13 21.08
N LEU A 280 -11.50 9.59 20.36
CA LEU A 280 -12.40 10.65 20.76
C LEU A 280 -13.71 10.02 21.25
N PRO A 281 -14.06 10.16 22.54
CA PRO A 281 -15.14 9.38 23.14
C PRO A 281 -16.53 9.82 22.70
N GLU A 282 -16.69 11.04 22.19
CA GLU A 282 -17.97 11.64 21.82
C GLU A 282 -17.83 12.56 20.60
N ALA A 283 -18.93 12.86 19.92
CA ALA A 283 -18.96 13.90 18.90
C ALA A 283 -18.70 15.28 19.53
N GLY A 284 -17.92 16.13 18.89
CA GLY A 284 -17.61 17.46 19.43
C GLY A 284 -16.34 18.08 18.87
N SER A 285 -15.97 19.20 19.48
CA SER A 285 -14.77 19.98 19.14
C SER A 285 -13.63 19.61 20.08
N TYR A 286 -12.47 19.32 19.51
CA TYR A 286 -11.27 18.92 20.24
C TYR A 286 -10.15 19.93 19.97
N ALA A 287 -9.34 20.18 21.00
CA ALA A 287 -8.19 21.05 20.89
C ALA A 287 -6.94 20.20 20.65
N VAL A 288 -6.08 20.65 19.74
CA VAL A 288 -4.76 20.07 19.53
C VAL A 288 -3.70 21.14 19.66
N THR A 289 -2.63 20.80 20.37
CA THR A 289 -1.46 21.63 20.53
C THR A 289 -0.20 20.90 20.08
N LEU A 290 0.75 21.65 19.52
CA LEU A 290 2.05 21.19 19.08
C LEU A 290 3.12 22.15 19.58
N ASP A 291 4.08 21.61 20.33
CA ASP A 291 5.30 22.28 20.74
C ASP A 291 6.45 21.82 19.82
N LEU A 292 6.81 22.66 18.85
CA LEU A 292 7.91 22.36 17.94
C LEU A 292 9.29 22.41 18.60
N LYS A 293 9.44 23.11 19.73
CA LYS A 293 10.72 23.24 20.41
C LYS A 293 11.05 21.97 21.18
N ASN A 294 10.05 21.40 21.84
CA ASN A 294 10.19 20.16 22.59
C ASN A 294 9.77 18.92 21.80
N LEU A 295 9.25 19.11 20.57
CA LEU A 295 8.71 18.05 19.71
C LEU A 295 7.65 17.22 20.43
N THR A 296 6.69 17.88 21.08
CA THR A 296 5.58 17.20 21.76
C THR A 296 4.24 17.70 21.26
N TYR A 297 3.23 16.84 21.30
CA TYR A 297 1.86 17.22 20.99
C TYR A 297 0.90 16.73 22.06
N ARG A 298 -0.27 17.37 22.09
CA ARG A 298 -1.37 17.00 22.98
C ARG A 298 -2.71 17.25 22.30
N VAL A 299 -3.62 16.29 22.46
CA VAL A 299 -5.02 16.37 22.05
C VAL A 299 -5.87 16.27 23.30
N GLU A 300 -6.82 17.18 23.45
CA GLU A 300 -7.71 17.21 24.60
C GLU A 300 -9.14 17.64 24.23
N ALA A 301 -10.09 17.23 25.07
CA ALA A 301 -11.47 17.68 24.93
C ALA A 301 -11.53 19.18 25.16
N ARG A 302 -12.17 19.91 24.24
CA ARG A 302 -12.40 21.34 24.46
C ARG A 302 -13.46 21.49 25.54
N ALA A 303 -13.12 22.14 26.64
CA ALA A 303 -14.13 22.51 27.64
C ALA A 303 -15.22 23.34 26.96
N ALA A 304 -16.49 22.93 27.11
CA ALA A 304 -17.61 23.73 26.63
C ALA A 304 -17.47 25.14 27.20
N ALA A 305 -17.50 26.16 26.34
CA ALA A 305 -17.41 27.54 26.77
C ALA A 305 -18.49 27.78 27.83
N VAL A 306 -18.09 28.04 29.08
CA VAL A 306 -19.00 28.47 30.12
C VAL A 306 -19.55 29.82 29.66
N LYS A 307 -20.82 29.83 29.25
CA LYS A 307 -21.56 31.05 28.95
C LYS A 307 -21.79 31.87 30.20
#